data_AF-A0A524DP08-F1
#
_entry.id   AF-A0A524DP08-F1
#
_cell.length_a   1.000
_cell.length_b   1.000
_cell.length_c   1.000
_cell.angle_alpha   90.00
_cell.angle_beta   90.00
_cell.angle_gamma   90.00
#
_symmetry.space_group_name_H-M   'P 1'
#
loop_
_entity.id
_entity.type
_entity.pdbx_description
1 polymer ?
#
loop_
_entity_poly.entity_id
_entity_poly.type
_entity_poly.pdbx_seq_one_letter_code
_entity_poly.pdbx_strand_id
1 'polypeptide(L)'
;MTDLEERRLSEEQESFMSLRSRLTIQIVGAALFSALSIVIGALLTPTLTNAIRIPGWFIAIIDLISLVWVTCFYLFGAKAGILCCIIGTVGLMPFDPSAPIGPLMKLAATVSLISVPILFLRLYKRDGVIKKSQKLKKPHNIIVYGALGTFLRIIVMVILNIIVFLTVFSLFLDQVSLEFLGLPQITGMTAVIIGAPIINAWQSVLDLGIPYFIVFGLKLDERLNIW
;
A
#
# COMPACT_ATOMS: atom_id res chain seq x y z
N MET A 1 -19.84 3.40 -46.80
CA MET A 1 -19.23 4.00 -45.61
C MET A 1 -18.69 5.35 -46.02
N THR A 2 -19.00 6.38 -45.24
CA THR A 2 -18.46 7.73 -45.46
C THR A 2 -17.05 7.83 -44.85
N ASP A 3 -16.19 8.68 -45.42
CA ASP A 3 -14.80 8.91 -44.94
C ASP A 3 -14.76 9.32 -43.43
N LEU A 4 -15.86 9.90 -42.93
CA LEU A 4 -16.07 10.21 -41.52
C LEU A 4 -16.32 8.98 -40.64
N GLU A 5 -17.01 7.96 -41.14
CA GLU A 5 -17.25 6.70 -40.42
C GLU A 5 -15.96 5.87 -40.32
N GLU A 6 -15.15 5.84 -41.38
CA GLU A 6 -13.86 5.15 -41.38
C GLU A 6 -12.87 5.78 -40.40
N ARG A 7 -12.78 7.12 -40.36
CA ARG A 7 -11.94 7.82 -39.37
C ARG A 7 -12.39 7.57 -37.94
N ARG A 8 -13.70 7.59 -37.67
CA ARG A 8 -14.23 7.29 -36.32
C ARG A 8 -13.94 5.85 -35.89
N LEU A 9 -14.12 4.88 -36.79
CA LEU A 9 -13.81 3.47 -36.51
C LEU A 9 -12.32 3.25 -36.25
N SER A 10 -11.45 3.93 -37.02
CA SER A 10 -10.00 3.87 -36.82
C SER A 10 -9.59 4.49 -35.48
N GLU A 11 -10.12 5.67 -35.12
CA GLU A 11 -9.85 6.32 -33.83
C GLU A 11 -10.35 5.48 -32.63
N GLU A 12 -11.51 4.85 -32.76
CA GLU A 12 -12.03 3.92 -31.74
C GLU A 12 -11.13 2.69 -31.59
N GLN A 13 -10.71 2.06 -32.71
CA GLN A 13 -9.81 0.91 -32.67
C GLN A 13 -8.45 1.26 -32.04
N GLU A 14 -7.86 2.39 -32.39
CA GLU A 14 -6.60 2.86 -31.77
C GLU A 14 -6.76 3.14 -30.28
N SER A 15 -7.87 3.76 -29.87
CA SER A 15 -8.21 3.99 -28.47
C SER A 15 -8.33 2.67 -27.70
N PHE A 16 -9.03 1.68 -28.26
CA PHE A 16 -9.19 0.35 -27.66
C PHE A 16 -7.85 -0.41 -27.55
N MET A 17 -7.02 -0.37 -28.60
CA MET A 17 -5.68 -0.98 -28.58
C MET A 17 -4.78 -0.31 -27.54
N SER A 18 -4.83 1.02 -27.42
CA SER A 18 -4.07 1.76 -26.41
C SER A 18 -4.49 1.39 -24.98
N LEU A 19 -5.79 1.12 -24.76
CA LEU A 19 -6.34 0.78 -23.45
C LEU A 19 -5.99 -0.65 -23.04
N ARG A 20 -6.03 -1.61 -23.98
CA ARG A 20 -5.53 -2.97 -23.76
C ARG A 20 -4.04 -2.99 -23.44
N SER A 21 -3.23 -2.25 -24.20
CA SER A 21 -1.79 -2.14 -23.96
C SER A 21 -1.48 -1.59 -22.56
N ARG A 22 -2.19 -0.53 -22.13
CA ARG A 22 -2.06 0.00 -20.76
C ARG A 22 -2.47 -0.99 -19.69
N LEU A 23 -3.56 -1.74 -19.88
CA LEU A 23 -4.00 -2.75 -18.92
C LEU A 23 -2.96 -3.87 -18.78
N THR A 24 -2.39 -4.32 -19.89
CA THR A 24 -1.30 -5.32 -19.89
C THR A 24 -0.11 -4.81 -19.10
N ILE A 25 0.33 -3.56 -19.33
CA ILE A 25 1.43 -2.95 -18.58
C ILE A 25 1.12 -2.87 -17.07
N GLN A 26 -0.12 -2.54 -16.71
CA GLN A 26 -0.56 -2.51 -15.30
C GLN A 26 -0.51 -3.88 -14.63
N ILE A 27 -0.94 -4.93 -15.34
CA ILE A 27 -0.90 -6.31 -14.84
C ILE A 27 0.55 -6.78 -14.67
N VAL A 28 1.38 -6.54 -15.69
CA VAL A 28 2.82 -6.89 -15.63
C VAL A 28 3.52 -6.14 -14.51
N GLY A 29 3.26 -4.83 -14.36
CA GLY A 29 3.79 -4.03 -13.27
C GLY A 29 3.36 -4.55 -11.89
N ALA A 30 2.09 -4.91 -11.72
CA ALA A 30 1.60 -5.52 -10.48
C ALA A 30 2.28 -6.86 -10.20
N ALA A 31 2.45 -7.72 -11.20
CA ALA A 31 3.12 -9.01 -11.06
C ALA A 31 4.60 -8.84 -10.66
N LEU A 32 5.36 -7.98 -11.34
CA LEU A 32 6.77 -7.73 -11.03
C LEU A 32 6.97 -7.15 -9.62
N PHE A 33 6.18 -6.15 -9.24
CA PHE A 33 6.29 -5.55 -7.91
C PHE A 33 5.79 -6.51 -6.82
N SER A 34 4.78 -7.33 -7.11
CA SER A 34 4.34 -8.36 -6.15
C SER A 34 5.44 -9.41 -5.94
N ALA A 35 6.06 -9.91 -7.01
CA ALA A 35 7.19 -10.83 -6.92
C ALA A 35 8.36 -10.23 -6.12
N LEU A 36 8.69 -8.96 -6.38
CA LEU A 36 9.70 -8.25 -5.59
C LEU A 36 9.33 -8.18 -4.10
N SER A 37 8.07 -7.86 -3.77
CA SER A 37 7.61 -7.81 -2.38
C SER A 37 7.66 -9.18 -1.69
N ILE A 38 7.40 -10.27 -2.44
CA ILE A 38 7.49 -11.64 -1.95
C ILE A 38 8.95 -12.03 -1.70
N VAL A 39 9.87 -11.70 -2.63
CA VAL A 39 11.30 -11.97 -2.46
C VAL A 39 11.84 -11.22 -1.24
N ILE A 40 11.49 -9.94 -1.08
CA ILE A 40 11.84 -9.14 0.10
C ILE A 40 11.27 -9.79 1.36
N GLY A 41 10.00 -10.20 1.35
CA GLY A 41 9.39 -10.92 2.46
C GLY A 41 10.12 -12.22 2.79
N ALA A 42 10.35 -13.08 1.81
CA ALA A 42 10.98 -14.39 2.00
C ALA A 42 12.42 -14.28 2.53
N LEU A 43 13.20 -13.30 2.05
CA LEU A 43 14.60 -13.13 2.45
C LEU A 43 14.74 -12.41 3.80
N LEU A 44 13.90 -11.40 4.06
CA LEU A 44 14.05 -10.56 5.25
C LEU A 44 13.26 -11.08 6.45
N THR A 45 12.18 -11.83 6.25
CA THR A 45 11.36 -12.35 7.37
C THR A 45 12.14 -13.20 8.36
N PRO A 46 13.03 -14.13 7.93
CA PRO A 46 13.82 -14.93 8.86
C PRO A 46 14.91 -14.15 9.62
N THR A 47 15.43 -13.06 9.05
CA THR A 47 16.67 -12.41 9.50
C THR A 47 16.43 -11.03 10.10
N LEU A 48 15.88 -10.10 9.31
CA LEU A 48 15.68 -8.70 9.70
C LEU A 48 14.36 -8.50 10.47
N THR A 49 13.31 -9.21 10.06
CA THR A 49 11.96 -8.89 10.53
C THR A 49 11.71 -9.38 11.95
N ASN A 50 12.40 -10.41 12.44
CA ASN A 50 12.36 -10.79 13.86
C ASN A 50 13.00 -9.73 14.78
N ALA A 51 14.00 -8.97 14.30
CA ALA A 51 14.62 -7.89 15.06
C ALA A 51 13.81 -6.59 15.04
N ILE A 52 12.91 -6.42 14.06
CA ILE A 52 12.12 -5.20 13.85
C ILE A 52 10.65 -5.39 14.29
N ARG A 53 10.25 -6.63 14.63
CA ARG A 53 8.90 -6.96 15.10
C ARG A 53 8.77 -6.76 16.60
N ILE A 54 7.62 -6.24 17.03
CA ILE A 54 7.27 -6.15 18.44
C ILE A 54 6.87 -7.56 18.93
N PRO A 55 7.49 -8.08 20.02
CA PRO A 55 7.13 -9.37 20.60
C PRO A 55 5.64 -9.49 20.91
N GLY A 56 5.06 -10.68 20.68
CA GLY A 56 3.64 -10.96 20.86
C GLY A 56 2.69 -10.30 19.86
N TRP A 57 3.10 -9.20 19.22
CA TRP A 57 2.27 -8.46 18.26
C TRP A 57 2.59 -8.83 16.81
N PHE A 58 3.83 -9.21 16.51
CA PHE A 58 4.30 -9.55 15.17
C PHE A 58 4.21 -8.40 14.15
N ILE A 59 3.88 -7.18 14.58
CA ILE A 59 3.92 -5.97 13.77
C ILE A 59 5.37 -5.49 13.62
N ALA A 60 5.81 -5.20 12.39
CA ALA A 60 7.13 -4.67 12.12
C ALA A 60 7.15 -3.14 12.25
N ILE A 61 8.14 -2.55 12.91
CA ILE A 61 8.27 -1.08 13.03
C ILE A 61 8.46 -0.41 11.65
N ILE A 62 9.19 -1.08 10.75
CA ILE A 62 9.36 -0.66 9.35
C ILE A 62 8.84 -1.78 8.45
N ASP A 63 7.92 -1.44 7.56
CA ASP A 63 7.34 -2.39 6.61
C ASP A 63 7.90 -2.15 5.20
N LEU A 64 8.83 -3.00 4.77
CA LEU A 64 9.43 -2.89 3.44
C LEU A 64 8.52 -3.42 2.32
N ILE A 65 7.50 -4.21 2.67
CA ILE A 65 6.59 -4.82 1.69
C ILE A 65 5.58 -3.77 1.21
N SER A 66 4.98 -3.01 2.14
CA SER A 66 4.06 -1.92 1.81
C SER A 66 4.73 -0.83 0.96
N LEU A 67 6.02 -0.55 1.16
CA LEU A 67 6.79 0.36 0.30
C LEU A 67 6.74 -0.05 -1.18
N VAL A 68 6.91 -1.34 -1.47
CA VAL A 68 6.86 -1.88 -2.83
C VAL A 68 5.45 -1.76 -3.39
N TRP A 69 4.43 -2.05 -2.59
CA TRP A 69 3.03 -1.98 -3.01
C TRP A 69 2.59 -0.53 -3.32
N VAL A 70 2.96 0.43 -2.48
CA VAL A 70 2.66 1.85 -2.71
C VAL A 70 3.47 2.41 -3.89
N THR A 71 4.71 1.94 -4.08
CA THR A 71 5.49 2.28 -5.29
C THR A 71 4.79 1.78 -6.56
N CYS A 72 4.27 0.56 -6.55
CA CYS A 72 3.48 0.02 -7.66
C CYS A 72 2.23 0.88 -7.92
N PHE A 73 1.54 1.30 -6.86
CA PHE A 73 0.42 2.23 -6.97
C PHE A 73 0.81 3.56 -7.63
N TYR A 74 1.92 4.19 -7.23
CA TYR A 74 2.35 5.46 -7.83
C TYR A 74 2.79 5.31 -9.29
N LEU A 75 3.46 4.21 -9.66
CA LEU A 75 3.97 4.01 -11.02
C LEU A 75 2.92 3.54 -12.04
N PHE A 76 2.03 2.63 -11.63
CA PHE A 76 1.11 1.95 -12.55
C PHE A 76 -0.36 2.26 -12.27
N GLY A 77 -0.67 2.85 -11.12
CA GLY A 77 -1.99 3.35 -10.77
C GLY A 77 -2.82 2.43 -9.89
N ALA A 78 -4.03 2.91 -9.58
CA ALA A 78 -4.93 2.28 -8.61
C ALA A 78 -5.16 0.78 -8.85
N LYS A 79 -5.42 0.39 -10.11
CA LYS A 79 -5.69 -1.01 -10.47
C LYS A 79 -4.48 -1.90 -10.20
N ALA A 80 -3.30 -1.46 -10.67
CA ALA A 80 -2.05 -2.20 -10.50
C ALA A 80 -1.63 -2.26 -9.02
N GLY A 81 -1.75 -1.15 -8.29
CA GLY A 81 -1.44 -1.10 -6.86
C GLY A 81 -2.30 -2.06 -6.03
N ILE A 82 -3.62 -2.07 -6.23
CA ILE A 82 -4.52 -3.01 -5.55
C ILE A 82 -4.18 -4.46 -5.92
N LEU A 83 -3.99 -4.73 -7.22
CA LEU A 83 -3.63 -6.07 -7.68
C LEU A 83 -2.29 -6.54 -7.08
N CYS A 84 -1.30 -5.64 -7.01
CA CYS A 84 -0.02 -5.88 -6.38
C CYS A 84 -0.16 -6.23 -4.90
N CYS A 85 -1.00 -5.50 -4.15
CA CYS A 85 -1.29 -5.81 -2.75
C CYS A 85 -1.92 -7.20 -2.60
N ILE A 86 -2.88 -7.57 -3.46
CA ILE A 86 -3.55 -8.88 -3.39
C ILE A 86 -2.58 -10.02 -3.69
N ILE A 87 -1.83 -9.94 -4.80
CA ILE A 87 -0.87 -10.98 -5.17
C ILE A 87 0.23 -11.08 -4.11
N GLY A 88 0.75 -9.93 -3.64
CA GLY A 88 1.74 -9.87 -2.57
C GLY A 88 1.23 -10.51 -1.28
N THR A 89 -0.01 -10.23 -0.88
CA THR A 89 -0.62 -10.81 0.32
C THR A 89 -0.67 -12.33 0.24
N VAL A 90 -1.17 -12.89 -0.87
CA VAL A 90 -1.25 -14.35 -1.07
C VAL A 90 0.15 -14.95 -1.12
N GLY A 91 1.08 -14.33 -1.86
CA GLY A 91 2.44 -14.83 -2.02
C GLY A 91 3.29 -14.75 -0.76
N LEU A 92 2.94 -13.91 0.21
CA LEU A 92 3.62 -13.81 1.51
C LEU A 92 3.15 -14.84 2.53
N MET A 93 1.96 -15.43 2.35
CA MET A 93 1.41 -16.40 3.32
C MET A 93 2.36 -17.56 3.64
N PRO A 94 3.11 -18.15 2.68
CA PRO A 94 4.03 -19.24 2.98
C PRO A 94 5.26 -18.83 3.82
N PHE A 95 5.55 -17.54 3.92
CA PHE A 95 6.78 -17.02 4.52
C PHE A 95 6.54 -16.21 5.80
N ASP A 96 5.30 -15.78 6.09
CA ASP A 96 5.02 -14.98 7.27
C ASP A 96 4.68 -15.86 8.50
N PRO A 97 5.39 -15.69 9.64
CA PRO A 97 5.12 -16.42 10.89
C PRO A 97 3.71 -16.26 11.45
N SER A 98 3.04 -15.17 11.10
CA SER A 98 1.69 -14.83 11.53
C SER A 98 0.64 -15.08 10.43
N ALA A 99 1.00 -15.84 9.40
CA ALA A 99 0.06 -16.20 8.35
C ALA A 99 -1.15 -16.97 8.91
N PRO A 100 -2.38 -16.68 8.45
CA PRO A 100 -2.72 -15.70 7.41
C PRO A 100 -2.94 -14.27 7.93
N ILE A 101 -2.98 -14.08 9.26
CA ILE A 101 -3.37 -12.81 9.91
C ILE A 101 -2.43 -11.67 9.51
N GLY A 102 -1.11 -11.84 9.60
CA GLY A 102 -0.15 -10.79 9.28
C GLY A 102 -0.27 -10.22 7.87
N PRO A 103 -0.20 -11.06 6.82
CA PRO A 103 -0.42 -10.60 5.44
C PRO A 103 -1.77 -9.91 5.24
N LEU A 104 -2.86 -10.41 5.83
CA LEU A 104 -4.19 -9.78 5.74
C LEU A 104 -4.26 -8.42 6.45
N MET A 105 -3.66 -8.31 7.64
CA MET A 105 -3.52 -7.05 8.36
C MET A 105 -2.75 -6.02 7.54
N LYS A 106 -1.67 -6.45 6.88
CA LYS A 106 -0.88 -5.60 5.98
C LYS A 106 -1.66 -5.14 4.75
N LEU A 107 -2.44 -6.04 4.15
CA LEU A 107 -3.35 -5.71 3.07
C LEU A 107 -4.34 -4.62 3.50
N ALA A 108 -5.02 -4.82 4.64
CA ALA A 108 -5.97 -3.86 5.18
C ALA A 108 -5.32 -2.50 5.46
N ALA A 109 -4.12 -2.50 6.06
CA ALA A 109 -3.35 -1.30 6.35
C ALA A 109 -2.97 -0.52 5.07
N THR A 110 -2.48 -1.22 4.06
CA THR A 110 -2.03 -0.58 2.81
C THR A 110 -3.22 -0.11 1.97
N VAL A 111 -4.27 -0.94 1.83
CA VAL A 111 -5.46 -0.60 1.05
C VAL A 111 -6.20 0.57 1.67
N SER A 112 -6.37 0.61 3.00
CA SER A 112 -6.98 1.76 3.68
C SER A 112 -6.18 3.05 3.41
N LEU A 113 -4.85 2.99 3.49
CA LEU A 113 -3.96 4.12 3.21
C LEU A 113 -4.09 4.64 1.77
N ILE A 114 -4.03 3.76 0.76
CA ILE A 114 -4.11 4.18 -0.66
C ILE A 114 -5.55 4.41 -1.15
N SER A 115 -6.57 3.97 -0.42
CA SER A 115 -7.97 4.14 -0.82
C SER A 115 -8.36 5.61 -0.93
N VAL A 116 -7.89 6.47 -0.02
CA VAL A 116 -8.16 7.91 -0.02
C VAL A 116 -7.61 8.60 -1.26
N PRO A 117 -6.31 8.50 -1.61
CA PRO A 117 -5.82 9.07 -2.86
C PRO A 117 -6.48 8.45 -4.09
N ILE A 118 -6.87 7.17 -4.07
CA ILE A 118 -7.64 6.55 -5.17
C ILE A 118 -9.01 7.20 -5.34
N LEU A 119 -9.78 7.38 -4.26
CA LEU A 119 -11.08 8.03 -4.28
C LEU A 119 -10.97 9.48 -4.76
N PHE A 120 -9.97 10.20 -4.24
CA PHE A 120 -9.69 11.56 -4.64
C PHE A 120 -9.38 11.69 -6.15
N LEU A 121 -8.55 10.78 -6.69
CA LEU A 121 -8.26 10.72 -8.13
C LEU A 121 -9.47 10.33 -9.00
N ARG A 122 -10.54 9.78 -8.41
CA ARG A 122 -11.83 9.56 -9.10
C ARG A 122 -12.70 10.81 -9.08
N LEU A 123 -12.62 11.65 -8.05
CA LEU A 123 -13.41 12.88 -7.92
C LEU A 123 -12.92 14.01 -8.85
N TYR A 124 -11.66 14.00 -9.27
CA TYR A 124 -11.19 14.95 -10.28
C TYR A 124 -11.84 14.68 -11.64
N LYS A 125 -12.49 15.71 -12.19
CA LYS A 125 -12.97 15.70 -13.57
C LYS A 125 -11.82 15.38 -14.52
N ARG A 126 -12.16 14.62 -15.56
CA ARG A 126 -11.25 14.13 -16.60
C ARG A 126 -10.91 15.29 -17.53
N ASP A 127 -10.20 16.29 -17.02
CA ASP A 127 -9.69 17.37 -17.85
C ASP A 127 -8.61 16.75 -18.72
N GLY A 128 -8.87 16.65 -20.03
CA GLY A 128 -8.07 15.89 -21.01
C GLY A 128 -6.60 16.29 -21.14
N VAL A 129 -6.12 17.25 -20.35
CA VAL A 129 -4.78 17.84 -20.40
C VAL A 129 -3.86 17.34 -19.28
N ILE A 130 -4.38 16.88 -18.12
CA ILE A 130 -3.55 16.53 -16.95
C ILE A 130 -3.72 15.06 -16.54
N LYS A 131 -2.65 14.27 -16.66
CA LYS A 131 -2.59 12.86 -16.23
C LYS A 131 -2.85 12.71 -14.73
N LYS A 132 -3.40 11.57 -14.31
CA LYS A 132 -3.79 11.34 -12.91
C LYS A 132 -2.59 11.26 -11.98
N SER A 133 -1.49 10.65 -12.43
CA SER A 133 -0.21 10.59 -11.70
C SER A 133 0.33 11.98 -11.34
N GLN A 134 0.30 12.93 -12.28
CA GLN A 134 0.81 14.29 -12.05
C GLN A 134 0.03 15.10 -11.02
N LYS A 135 -1.20 14.70 -10.69
CA LYS A 135 -1.96 15.33 -9.61
C LYS A 135 -1.46 14.90 -8.23
N LEU A 136 -0.88 13.70 -8.09
CA LEU A 136 -0.25 13.25 -6.85
C LEU A 136 1.18 13.77 -6.69
N LYS A 137 1.84 14.20 -7.78
CA LYS A 137 3.17 14.83 -7.76
C LYS A 137 3.23 16.12 -6.94
N LYS A 138 2.10 16.80 -6.71
CA LYS A 138 2.09 18.01 -5.88
C LYS A 138 2.26 17.62 -4.40
N PRO A 139 3.29 18.12 -3.70
CA PRO A 139 3.55 17.76 -2.31
C PRO A 139 2.36 18.07 -1.39
N HIS A 140 1.63 19.15 -1.65
CA HIS A 140 0.42 19.49 -0.91
C HIS A 140 -0.66 18.39 -1.00
N ASN A 141 -0.86 17.82 -2.19
CA ASN A 141 -1.89 16.79 -2.40
C ASN A 141 -1.53 15.51 -1.66
N ILE A 142 -0.28 15.06 -1.75
CA ILE A 142 0.14 13.87 -1.00
C ILE A 142 0.08 14.09 0.52
N ILE A 143 0.41 15.29 1.02
CA ILE A 143 0.30 15.58 2.45
C ILE A 143 -1.16 15.53 2.90
N VAL A 144 -2.08 16.19 2.19
CA VAL A 144 -3.50 16.25 2.58
C VAL A 144 -4.17 14.88 2.46
N TYR A 145 -4.05 14.22 1.29
CA TYR A 145 -4.68 12.91 1.09
C TYR A 145 -3.96 11.80 1.82
N GLY A 146 -2.66 11.95 2.04
CA GLY A 146 -1.87 11.06 2.87
C GLY A 146 -2.24 11.15 4.34
N ALA A 147 -2.48 12.35 4.88
CA ALA A 147 -2.98 12.53 6.24
C ALA A 147 -4.36 11.91 6.42
N LEU A 148 -5.28 12.14 5.48
CA LEU A 148 -6.62 11.52 5.49
C LEU A 148 -6.54 9.98 5.34
N GLY A 149 -5.66 9.47 4.47
CA GLY A 149 -5.40 8.03 4.33
C GLY A 149 -4.80 7.41 5.60
N THR A 150 -3.89 8.12 6.25
CA THR A 150 -3.28 7.73 7.53
C THR A 150 -4.34 7.64 8.61
N PHE A 151 -5.23 8.64 8.70
CA PHE A 151 -6.34 8.63 9.65
C PHE A 151 -7.26 7.42 9.43
N LEU A 152 -7.63 7.14 8.18
CA LEU A 152 -8.43 5.96 7.85
C LEU A 152 -7.72 4.66 8.21
N ARG A 153 -6.42 4.54 7.88
CA ARG A 153 -5.59 3.39 8.26
C ARG A 153 -5.57 3.19 9.77
N ILE A 154 -5.37 4.24 10.56
CA ILE A 154 -5.36 4.16 12.03
C ILE A 154 -6.69 3.60 12.54
N ILE A 155 -7.83 4.12 12.07
CA ILE A 155 -9.15 3.63 12.49
C ILE A 155 -9.29 2.14 12.17
N VAL A 156 -9.05 1.76 10.91
CA VAL A 156 -9.17 0.36 10.45
C VAL A 156 -8.25 -0.55 11.27
N MET A 157 -7.00 -0.14 11.46
CA MET A 157 -6.00 -0.97 12.11
C MET A 157 -6.21 -1.07 13.62
N VAL A 158 -6.70 -0.03 14.30
CA VAL A 158 -7.07 -0.14 15.72
C VAL A 158 -8.19 -1.16 15.88
N ILE A 159 -9.26 -1.05 15.08
CA ILE A 159 -10.39 -1.99 15.14
C ILE A 159 -9.92 -3.42 14.86
N LEU A 160 -9.16 -3.63 13.79
CA LEU A 160 -8.67 -4.96 13.44
C LEU A 160 -7.71 -5.52 14.47
N ASN A 161 -6.81 -4.72 15.03
CA ASN A 161 -5.91 -5.19 16.10
C ASN A 161 -6.69 -5.63 17.34
N ILE A 162 -7.68 -4.85 17.77
CA ILE A 162 -8.55 -5.24 18.90
C ILE A 162 -9.24 -6.57 18.61
N ILE A 163 -9.83 -6.73 17.42
CA ILE A 163 -10.50 -7.98 17.03
C ILE A 163 -9.50 -9.15 17.04
N VAL A 164 -8.32 -8.97 16.43
CA VAL A 164 -7.30 -10.02 16.35
C VAL A 164 -6.82 -10.45 17.74
N PHE A 165 -6.55 -9.52 18.65
CA PHE A 165 -6.11 -9.85 20.00
C PHE A 165 -7.22 -10.43 20.88
N LEU A 166 -8.49 -10.08 20.65
CA LEU A 166 -9.61 -10.70 21.37
C LEU A 166 -9.93 -12.11 20.86
N THR A 167 -9.53 -12.46 19.64
CA THR A 167 -9.94 -13.72 18.99
C THR A 167 -8.79 -14.70 18.76
N VAL A 168 -7.78 -14.31 17.99
CA VAL A 168 -6.72 -15.20 17.50
C VAL A 168 -5.46 -15.08 18.34
N PHE A 169 -5.08 -13.87 18.75
CA PHE A 169 -3.82 -13.57 19.44
C PHE A 169 -3.99 -13.33 20.95
N SER A 170 -5.08 -13.80 21.55
CA SER A 170 -5.36 -13.60 22.98
C SER A 170 -4.24 -14.11 23.89
N LEU A 171 -3.62 -15.24 23.55
CA LEU A 171 -2.49 -15.83 24.29
C LEU A 171 -1.19 -15.02 24.20
N PHE A 172 -1.06 -14.15 23.21
CA PHE A 172 0.11 -13.30 23.02
C PHE A 172 -0.07 -11.90 23.62
N LEU A 173 -1.28 -11.55 24.09
CA LEU A 173 -1.61 -10.21 24.54
C LEU A 173 -0.71 -9.74 25.69
N ASP A 174 -0.41 -10.61 26.65
CA ASP A 174 0.43 -10.29 27.81
C ASP A 174 1.90 -10.00 27.44
N GLN A 175 2.33 -10.44 26.25
CA GLN A 175 3.67 -10.19 25.73
C GLN A 175 3.78 -8.84 25.01
N VAL A 176 2.65 -8.21 24.69
CA VAL A 176 2.62 -6.92 23.99
C VAL A 176 2.92 -5.80 24.99
N SER A 177 3.98 -5.04 24.73
CA SER A 177 4.38 -3.87 25.52
C SER A 177 4.76 -2.68 24.63
N LEU A 178 4.78 -1.48 25.21
CA LEU A 178 5.32 -0.27 24.57
C LEU A 178 6.80 -0.03 24.92
N GLU A 179 7.56 -1.09 25.16
CA GLU A 179 9.00 -1.01 25.46
C GLU A 179 9.79 -0.31 24.34
N PHE A 180 9.40 -0.50 23.08
CA PHE A 180 10.02 0.19 21.94
C PHE A 180 9.85 1.72 21.96
N LEU A 181 8.91 2.25 22.77
CA LEU A 181 8.72 3.68 23.03
C LEU A 181 9.32 4.13 24.38
N GLY A 182 10.01 3.25 25.10
CA GLY A 182 10.52 3.50 26.44
C GLY A 182 9.43 3.44 27.53
N LEU A 183 8.30 2.79 27.26
CA LEU A 183 7.16 2.65 28.20
C LEU A 183 6.85 1.18 28.52
N PRO A 184 7.80 0.41 29.10
CA PRO A 184 7.63 -1.03 29.33
C PRO A 184 6.46 -1.37 30.28
N GLN A 185 6.06 -0.44 31.14
CA GLN A 185 4.94 -0.60 32.07
C GLN A 185 3.57 -0.63 31.39
N ILE A 186 3.46 -0.17 30.14
CA ILE A 186 2.22 -0.22 29.38
C ILE A 186 2.20 -1.51 28.58
N THR A 187 1.35 -2.45 29.00
CA THR A 187 1.24 -3.80 28.41
C THR A 187 -0.21 -4.14 28.01
N GLY A 188 -0.37 -5.27 27.31
CA GLY A 188 -1.67 -5.85 27.00
C GLY A 188 -2.52 -4.99 26.08
N MET A 189 -3.84 -4.98 26.31
CA MET A 189 -4.78 -4.25 25.46
C MET A 189 -4.53 -2.73 25.48
N THR A 190 -4.07 -2.18 26.59
CA THR A 190 -3.70 -0.77 26.70
C THR A 190 -2.54 -0.44 25.76
N ALA A 191 -1.53 -1.32 25.66
CA ALA A 191 -0.44 -1.17 24.71
C ALA A 191 -0.94 -1.25 23.26
N VAL A 192 -1.90 -2.11 22.95
CA VAL A 192 -2.49 -2.22 21.61
C VAL A 192 -3.23 -0.93 21.23
N ILE A 193 -4.09 -0.40 22.12
CA ILE A 193 -4.90 0.81 21.86
C ILE A 193 -4.03 2.05 21.64
N ILE A 194 -2.93 2.19 22.38
CA ILE A 194 -2.02 3.34 22.26
C ILE A 194 -1.00 3.13 21.14
N GLY A 195 -0.42 1.92 21.06
CA GLY A 195 0.64 1.59 20.12
C GLY A 195 0.15 1.51 18.67
N ALA A 196 -1.07 1.00 18.43
CA ALA A 196 -1.55 0.76 17.07
C ALA A 196 -1.67 2.07 16.29
N PRO A 197 -2.25 3.16 16.84
CA PRO A 197 -2.22 4.47 16.20
C PRO A 197 -0.81 4.99 15.91
N ILE A 198 0.11 4.88 16.90
CA ILE A 198 1.47 5.42 16.77
C ILE A 198 2.24 4.69 15.67
N ILE A 199 2.24 3.36 15.70
CA ILE A 199 2.95 2.53 14.72
C ILE A 199 2.35 2.75 13.32
N ASN A 200 1.02 2.79 13.19
CA ASN A 200 0.40 3.01 11.89
C ASN A 200 0.62 4.43 11.36
N ALA A 201 0.66 5.45 12.23
CA ALA A 201 1.01 6.81 11.82
C ALA A 201 2.46 6.86 11.29
N TRP A 202 3.40 6.29 12.05
CA TRP A 202 4.80 6.19 11.66
C TRP A 202 4.99 5.44 10.32
N GLN A 203 4.42 4.24 10.21
CA GLN A 203 4.48 3.46 8.99
C GLN A 203 3.83 4.19 7.81
N SER A 204 2.72 4.90 8.00
CA SER A 204 2.07 5.65 6.91
C SER A 204 2.96 6.75 6.34
N VAL A 205 3.74 7.43 7.21
CA VAL A 205 4.71 8.44 6.76
C VAL A 205 5.78 7.79 5.89
N LEU A 206 6.31 6.63 6.30
CA LEU A 206 7.30 5.90 5.50
C LEU A 206 6.70 5.36 4.19
N ASP A 207 5.52 4.72 4.28
CA ASP A 207 4.80 4.08 3.19
C ASP A 207 4.40 5.07 2.09
N LEU A 208 4.06 6.31 2.44
CA LEU A 208 3.76 7.34 1.45
C LEU A 208 5.00 8.12 1.04
N GLY A 209 5.86 8.46 2.00
CA GLY A 209 7.00 9.35 1.81
C GLY A 209 8.11 8.73 0.98
N ILE A 210 8.58 7.54 1.33
CA ILE A 210 9.69 6.89 0.62
C ILE A 210 9.30 6.60 -0.84
N PRO A 211 8.14 5.96 -1.14
CA PRO A 211 7.73 5.73 -2.52
C PRO A 211 7.50 7.03 -3.30
N TYR A 212 7.05 8.10 -2.64
CA TYR A 212 6.90 9.40 -3.28
C TYR A 212 8.25 9.95 -3.74
N PHE A 213 9.28 9.90 -2.89
CA PHE A 213 10.63 10.33 -3.26
C PHE A 213 11.25 9.43 -4.33
N ILE A 214 11.04 8.11 -4.26
CA ILE A 214 11.52 7.18 -5.28
C ILE A 214 10.86 7.48 -6.64
N VAL A 215 9.54 7.65 -6.67
CA VAL A 215 8.81 7.77 -7.94
C VAL A 215 8.94 9.18 -8.52
N PHE A 216 8.60 10.21 -7.74
CA PHE A 216 8.54 11.59 -8.24
C PHE A 216 9.88 12.33 -8.09
N GLY A 217 10.67 11.99 -7.06
CA GLY A 217 12.02 12.56 -6.89
C GLY A 217 12.98 12.10 -7.98
N LEU A 218 12.93 10.81 -8.37
CA LEU A 218 13.73 10.27 -9.48
C LEU A 218 13.07 10.43 -10.85
N LYS A 219 11.89 11.07 -10.93
CA LYS A 219 11.11 11.29 -12.16
C LYS A 219 10.80 9.99 -12.92
N LEU A 220 10.58 8.90 -12.21
CA LEU A 220 10.21 7.61 -12.81
C LEU A 220 8.81 7.67 -13.43
N ASP A 221 7.91 8.47 -12.85
CA ASP A 221 6.57 8.73 -13.39
C ASP A 221 6.64 9.38 -14.78
N GLU A 222 7.52 10.36 -14.98
CA GLU A 222 7.70 11.04 -16.26
C GLU A 222 8.31 10.13 -17.33
N ARG A 223 9.26 9.28 -16.94
CA ARG A 223 9.96 8.36 -17.86
C ARG A 223 9.06 7.22 -18.32
N LEU A 224 8.28 6.63 -17.42
CA LEU A 224 7.42 5.49 -17.73
C LEU A 224 6.07 5.94 -18.33
N ASN A 225 5.55 7.08 -17.89
CA ASN A 225 4.40 7.78 -18.47
C ASN A 225 3.10 6.94 -18.65
N ILE A 226 2.88 5.98 -17.74
CA ILE A 226 1.90 4.89 -17.88
C ILE A 226 0.44 5.35 -17.62
N TRP A 227 0.22 6.19 -16.59
CA TRP A 227 -1.13 6.56 -16.14
C TRP A 227 -1.27 8.00 -15.62
#